data_AF-L7FLQ9-F1
#
_entry.id   AF-L7FLQ9-F1
#
_cell.length_a   1.000
_cell.length_b   1.000
_cell.length_c   1.000
_cell.angle_alpha   90.00
_cell.angle_beta   90.00
_cell.angle_gamma   90.00
#
_symmetry.space_group_name_H-M   'P 1'
#
loop_
_entity.id
_entity.type
_entity.pdbx_description
1 polymer ?
#
loop_
_entity_poly.entity_id
_entity_poly.type
_entity_poly.pdbx_seq_one_letter_code
_entity_poly.pdbx_strand_id
1 'polypeptide(L)'
;MALCEDAFQGNTDITSFVFEGTDKLVIGKNAFKGATKLVSFTAKSGIQSLGTSAFEGDVALTKIDLTGLAEIPESAFKGCSKLADVTGTENVATVQKDAFNGCVKLLSVNFYAPLTKLLDSLASQNNLFFHGTVQPTTLSDSTTPINNKLKVFVTDSYTAGTFGGLSTLKANCTTLQCVDISTNNPDENPPQPAAKMEKALKCVDCDSKKMSVDGNNYYCEIDMTECIKTHTDCRICTKGKCQKCVTDKYLEDDTCKQTCSDGYYKDSSEFMCNKCKDEKCKTCGADLECTECKDNHFLIEDTKKCTTDSTCPAGYYKDAATKKCVKCGNNCKVCSKDACTSCTTDSYYIDTKECKACSESITNCGKCTSKNQCIECSKGNLIKDKTKCVDTCPDKFYSANKVCTECEQSCKRCVEAGKCTECPDNDILLLDTGKCQSGTECPNGYSKDTTGKKCIKCINFCKTCEDDKTCKTCADKYFFVEDTKKCVKDKCPDNYFTVERTCKACASGCKTCTKADDCSACVSGKYLEEGLMKCVDKCGPGFFKKNETNCDKCSEKCAKCSVFEICDKCVDGAIMNENKCVEKCPEGSFEYDEKCAKCKEPSQYQKPCTDVECEICTASSSYAILVLFALALILLF
;
A
#
# COMPACT_ATOMS: atom_id res chain seq x y z
N MET A 1 -42.08 37.91 26.35
CA MET A 1 -42.49 39.20 26.98
C MET A 1 -41.55 39.50 28.14
N ALA A 2 -41.22 40.78 28.40
CA ALA A 2 -40.25 41.17 29.43
C ALA A 2 -40.83 42.23 30.37
N LEU A 3 -40.59 42.08 31.67
CA LEU A 3 -40.72 43.15 32.66
C LEU A 3 -39.42 43.95 32.69
N CYS A 4 -39.52 45.26 32.52
CA CYS A 4 -38.38 46.18 32.53
C CYS A 4 -37.70 46.26 33.90
N GLU A 5 -36.50 46.87 33.94
CA GLU A 5 -35.84 47.25 35.19
C GLU A 5 -36.77 48.16 36.03
N ASP A 6 -36.78 47.94 37.35
CA ASP A 6 -37.56 48.68 38.35
C ASP A 6 -39.11 48.68 38.16
N ALA A 7 -39.69 47.81 37.31
CA ALA A 7 -41.10 47.86 36.88
C ALA A 7 -42.15 48.04 38.01
N PHE A 8 -41.97 47.39 39.14
CA PHE A 8 -42.80 47.43 40.36
C PHE A 8 -41.95 47.72 41.62
N GLN A 9 -40.80 48.36 41.47
CA GLN A 9 -39.93 48.68 42.60
C GLN A 9 -40.67 49.53 43.65
N GLY A 10 -40.59 49.13 44.92
CA GLY A 10 -41.21 49.80 46.06
C GLY A 10 -42.74 49.74 46.06
N ASN A 11 -43.36 48.92 45.19
CA ASN A 11 -44.81 48.86 45.09
C ASN A 11 -45.42 48.16 46.31
N THR A 12 -45.99 48.94 47.23
CA THR A 12 -46.58 48.40 48.46
C THR A 12 -48.07 48.05 48.35
N ASP A 13 -48.65 48.01 47.15
CA ASP A 13 -50.07 47.71 46.93
C ASP A 13 -50.31 46.41 46.17
N ILE A 14 -49.36 45.96 45.35
CA ILE A 14 -49.48 44.69 44.62
C ILE A 14 -49.42 43.52 45.60
N THR A 15 -50.44 42.66 45.57
CA THR A 15 -50.55 41.47 46.42
C THR A 15 -50.37 40.18 45.65
N SER A 16 -50.60 40.19 44.34
CA SER A 16 -50.40 39.05 43.46
C SER A 16 -50.00 39.49 42.05
N PHE A 17 -49.19 38.68 41.39
CA PHE A 17 -48.83 38.84 39.98
C PHE A 17 -48.97 37.50 39.25
N VAL A 18 -49.70 37.49 38.13
CA VAL A 18 -49.90 36.30 37.30
C VAL A 18 -49.58 36.63 35.83
N PHE A 19 -48.67 35.87 35.25
CA PHE A 19 -48.35 35.90 33.84
C PHE A 19 -48.88 34.64 33.14
N GLU A 20 -49.86 34.84 32.26
CA GLU A 20 -50.61 33.83 31.51
C GLU A 20 -50.02 33.54 30.12
N GLY A 21 -48.91 34.17 29.76
CA GLY A 21 -48.32 34.04 28.43
C GLY A 21 -47.80 32.63 28.14
N THR A 22 -47.79 32.27 26.85
CA THR A 22 -47.27 30.98 26.37
C THR A 22 -45.75 30.92 26.36
N ASP A 23 -45.08 32.06 26.24
CA ASP A 23 -43.62 32.18 26.28
C ASP A 23 -43.10 32.28 27.72
N LYS A 24 -41.83 31.94 27.95
CA LYS A 24 -41.17 32.17 29.23
C LYS A 24 -41.02 33.68 29.52
N LEU A 25 -41.14 34.07 30.79
CA LEU A 25 -41.09 35.47 31.22
C LEU A 25 -39.65 35.94 31.48
N VAL A 26 -39.29 37.13 30.98
CA VAL A 26 -38.05 37.83 31.32
C VAL A 26 -38.33 38.87 32.41
N ILE A 27 -37.58 38.84 33.52
CA ILE A 27 -37.77 39.74 34.66
C ILE A 27 -36.52 40.61 34.83
N GLY A 28 -36.70 41.94 34.71
CA GLY A 28 -35.62 42.91 34.84
C GLY A 28 -35.03 43.02 36.25
N LYS A 29 -33.90 43.71 36.33
CA LYS A 29 -33.25 44.06 37.61
C LYS A 29 -34.22 44.87 38.49
N ASN A 30 -34.20 44.60 39.80
CA ASN A 30 -35.09 45.24 40.78
C ASN A 30 -36.60 45.22 40.46
N ALA A 31 -37.07 44.39 39.52
CA ALA A 31 -38.42 44.54 38.95
C ALA A 31 -39.55 44.53 39.99
N PHE A 32 -39.38 43.83 41.12
CA PHE A 32 -40.30 43.82 42.25
C PHE A 32 -39.64 44.27 43.57
N LYS A 33 -38.40 44.77 43.55
CA LYS A 33 -37.64 45.10 44.76
C LYS A 33 -38.45 45.98 45.72
N GLY A 34 -38.72 45.48 46.93
CA GLY A 34 -39.46 46.19 47.96
C GLY A 34 -40.97 46.16 47.77
N ALA A 35 -41.50 45.20 47.00
CA ALA A 35 -42.93 44.95 46.88
C ALA A 35 -43.47 44.25 48.13
N THR A 36 -43.44 44.95 49.26
CA THR A 36 -43.64 44.38 50.60
C THR A 36 -44.99 43.71 50.87
N LYS A 37 -45.99 43.89 50.00
CA LYS A 37 -47.30 43.21 50.08
C LYS A 37 -47.48 42.08 49.06
N LEU A 38 -46.54 41.82 48.16
CA LEU A 38 -46.63 40.77 47.15
C LEU A 38 -46.60 39.39 47.83
N VAL A 39 -47.73 38.68 47.83
CA VAL A 39 -47.87 37.36 48.45
C VAL A 39 -47.61 36.24 47.44
N SER A 40 -48.08 36.41 46.21
CA SER A 40 -47.99 35.38 45.16
C SER A 40 -47.46 35.91 43.84
N PHE A 41 -46.57 35.13 43.24
CA PHE A 41 -46.06 35.34 41.89
C PHE A 41 -46.25 34.06 41.09
N THR A 42 -46.72 34.16 39.84
CA THR A 42 -46.92 32.99 38.98
C THR A 42 -46.60 33.33 37.53
N ALA A 43 -45.73 32.54 36.89
CA ALA A 43 -45.45 32.59 35.46
C ALA A 43 -45.72 31.20 34.85
N LYS A 44 -46.86 31.02 34.17
CA LYS A 44 -47.36 29.69 33.78
C LYS A 44 -46.41 28.89 32.88
N SER A 45 -45.75 29.56 31.95
CA SER A 45 -44.76 28.94 31.06
C SER A 45 -43.34 28.92 31.63
N GLY A 46 -43.15 29.40 32.86
CA GLY A 46 -41.85 29.50 33.52
C GLY A 46 -41.12 30.83 33.27
N ILE A 47 -39.92 30.93 33.86
CA ILE A 47 -39.08 32.12 33.83
C ILE A 47 -37.88 31.88 32.90
N GLN A 48 -37.62 32.80 31.98
CA GLN A 48 -36.47 32.73 31.07
C GLN A 48 -35.21 33.30 31.73
N SER A 49 -35.35 34.48 32.34
CA SER A 49 -34.25 35.17 33.02
C SER A 49 -34.78 36.04 34.15
N LEU A 50 -33.93 36.21 35.15
CA LEU A 50 -34.17 37.02 36.34
C LEU A 50 -33.03 38.04 36.47
N GLY A 51 -33.35 39.27 36.87
CA GLY A 51 -32.37 40.33 37.11
C GLY A 51 -31.86 40.34 38.55
N THR A 52 -30.71 40.98 38.79
CA THR A 52 -30.16 41.25 40.12
C THR A 52 -31.21 41.91 41.02
N SER A 53 -31.29 41.47 42.28
CA SER A 53 -32.22 42.04 43.28
C SER A 53 -33.70 42.08 42.87
N ALA A 54 -34.13 41.26 41.91
CA ALA A 54 -35.47 41.35 41.32
C ALA A 54 -36.61 41.31 42.34
N PHE A 55 -36.50 40.53 43.42
CA PHE A 55 -37.48 40.42 44.51
C PHE A 55 -36.87 40.79 45.88
N GLU A 56 -35.80 41.60 45.89
CA GLU A 56 -35.14 41.98 47.15
C GLU A 56 -36.11 42.75 48.06
N GLY A 57 -36.28 42.30 49.31
CA GLY A 57 -37.13 42.96 50.30
C GLY A 57 -38.62 42.64 50.19
N ASP A 58 -39.01 41.63 49.42
CA ASP A 58 -40.41 41.22 49.25
C ASP A 58 -40.88 40.37 50.42
N VAL A 59 -41.04 41.01 51.58
CA VAL A 59 -41.30 40.36 52.88
C VAL A 59 -42.64 39.60 52.98
N ALA A 60 -43.53 39.73 52.01
CA ALA A 60 -44.80 39.01 51.96
C ALA A 60 -44.77 37.76 51.06
N LEU A 61 -43.77 37.62 50.18
CA LEU A 61 -43.72 36.55 49.18
C LEU A 61 -43.51 35.21 49.90
N THR A 62 -44.41 34.25 49.68
CA THR A 62 -44.38 32.97 50.39
C THR A 62 -43.78 31.83 49.56
N LYS A 63 -43.91 31.90 48.23
CA LYS A 63 -43.43 30.88 47.32
C LYS A 63 -43.00 31.45 45.98
N ILE A 64 -42.07 30.78 45.32
CA ILE A 64 -41.74 31.03 43.92
C ILE A 64 -41.40 29.76 43.15
N ASP A 65 -41.81 29.71 41.89
CA ASP A 65 -41.47 28.67 40.93
C ASP A 65 -40.50 29.26 39.90
N LEU A 66 -39.31 28.68 39.82
CA LEU A 66 -38.20 29.09 38.96
C LEU A 66 -38.08 28.24 37.69
N THR A 67 -39.11 27.46 37.35
CA THR A 67 -39.11 26.54 36.21
C THR A 67 -38.57 27.23 34.95
N GLY A 68 -37.47 26.67 34.43
CA GLY A 68 -36.83 27.11 33.20
C GLY A 68 -35.72 28.15 33.36
N LEU A 69 -35.45 28.63 34.58
CA LEU A 69 -34.41 29.60 34.89
C LEU A 69 -33.01 28.93 34.95
N ALA A 70 -32.02 29.56 34.32
CA ALA A 70 -30.64 29.06 34.28
C ALA A 70 -29.75 29.62 35.41
N GLU A 71 -30.04 30.82 35.91
CA GLU A 71 -29.23 31.50 36.92
C GLU A 71 -30.13 32.22 37.93
N ILE A 72 -29.82 32.06 39.22
CA ILE A 72 -30.38 32.86 40.31
C ILE A 72 -29.40 34.00 40.61
N PRO A 73 -29.72 35.25 40.22
CA PRO A 73 -28.80 36.39 40.31
C PRO A 73 -28.49 36.84 41.73
N GLU A 74 -27.50 37.72 41.85
CA GLU A 74 -27.07 38.28 43.13
C GLU A 74 -28.25 38.98 43.83
N SER A 75 -28.42 38.71 45.13
CA SER A 75 -29.47 39.28 45.97
C SER A 75 -30.91 39.11 45.46
N ALA A 76 -31.18 38.20 44.52
CA ALA A 76 -32.47 38.09 43.84
C ALA A 76 -33.69 37.99 44.78
N PHE A 77 -33.57 37.27 45.90
CA PHE A 77 -34.60 37.11 46.93
C PHE A 77 -34.14 37.61 48.31
N LYS A 78 -33.10 38.44 48.36
CA LYS A 78 -32.53 38.91 49.62
C LYS A 78 -33.59 39.61 50.47
N GLY A 79 -33.76 39.20 51.72
CA GLY A 79 -34.74 39.76 52.65
C GLY A 79 -36.18 39.30 52.46
N CYS A 80 -36.46 38.32 51.59
CA CYS A 80 -37.79 37.69 51.48
C CYS A 80 -38.12 36.82 52.71
N SER A 81 -38.38 37.46 53.84
CA SER A 81 -38.44 36.80 55.15
C SER A 81 -39.60 35.79 55.33
N LYS A 82 -40.63 35.83 54.47
CA LYS A 82 -41.73 34.86 54.45
C LYS A 82 -41.62 33.80 53.35
N LEU A 83 -40.62 33.87 52.48
CA LEU A 83 -40.43 32.89 51.42
C LEU A 83 -40.12 31.56 52.08
N ALA A 84 -41.00 30.58 51.87
CA ALA A 84 -40.91 29.25 52.47
C ALA A 84 -40.62 28.17 51.42
N ASP A 85 -41.07 28.39 50.17
CA ASP A 85 -40.97 27.41 49.10
C ASP A 85 -40.33 27.99 47.84
N VAL A 86 -39.25 27.34 47.38
CA VAL A 86 -38.63 27.58 46.07
C VAL A 86 -38.65 26.29 45.29
N THR A 87 -39.27 26.30 44.11
CA THR A 87 -39.46 25.14 43.23
C THR A 87 -38.92 25.43 41.83
N GLY A 88 -38.80 24.40 40.97
CA GLY A 88 -38.42 24.59 39.56
C GLY A 88 -36.93 24.89 39.34
N THR A 89 -36.04 24.38 40.21
CA THR A 89 -34.59 24.65 40.17
C THR A 89 -33.79 23.66 39.32
N GLU A 90 -34.46 22.78 38.56
CA GLU A 90 -33.84 21.66 37.81
C GLU A 90 -32.89 22.12 36.70
N ASN A 91 -33.04 23.35 36.22
CA ASN A 91 -32.20 23.95 35.16
C ASN A 91 -31.19 24.97 35.68
N VAL A 92 -31.18 25.25 37.00
CA VAL A 92 -30.32 26.27 37.58
C VAL A 92 -28.86 25.79 37.56
N ALA A 93 -28.03 26.50 36.81
CA ALA A 93 -26.61 26.23 36.67
C ALA A 93 -25.73 27.09 37.60
N THR A 94 -26.24 28.25 38.01
CA THR A 94 -25.53 29.20 38.88
C THR A 94 -26.47 29.81 39.92
N VAL A 95 -26.05 29.84 41.18
CA VAL A 95 -26.66 30.62 42.26
C VAL A 95 -25.63 31.64 42.74
N GLN A 96 -25.93 32.92 42.56
CA GLN A 96 -25.02 34.02 42.88
C GLN A 96 -25.04 34.38 44.38
N LYS A 97 -24.11 35.24 44.78
CA LYS A 97 -23.96 35.71 46.16
C LYS A 97 -25.26 36.33 46.71
N ASP A 98 -25.56 36.05 47.97
CA ASP A 98 -26.70 36.60 48.73
C ASP A 98 -28.10 36.41 48.11
N ALA A 99 -28.25 35.55 47.09
CA ALA A 99 -29.53 35.27 46.43
C ALA A 99 -30.68 34.99 47.42
N PHE A 100 -30.44 34.24 48.50
CA PHE A 100 -31.41 33.86 49.52
C PHE A 100 -31.09 34.43 50.92
N ASN A 101 -30.18 35.39 51.02
CA ASN A 101 -29.80 36.00 52.29
C ASN A 101 -31.03 36.62 53.00
N GLY A 102 -31.32 36.21 54.23
CA GLY A 102 -32.48 36.70 54.99
C GLY A 102 -33.81 36.01 54.67
N CYS A 103 -33.82 34.95 53.85
CA CYS A 103 -35.00 34.09 53.61
C CYS A 103 -35.21 33.10 54.77
N VAL A 104 -35.52 33.60 55.96
CA VAL A 104 -35.52 32.81 57.21
C VAL A 104 -36.61 31.73 57.30
N LYS A 105 -37.62 31.75 56.42
CA LYS A 105 -38.65 30.71 56.33
C LYS A 105 -38.34 29.63 55.29
N LEU A 106 -37.40 29.89 54.38
CA LEU A 106 -36.93 28.93 53.38
C LEU A 106 -35.88 28.05 54.05
N LEU A 107 -36.35 27.08 54.83
CA LEU A 107 -35.47 26.21 55.62
C LEU A 107 -34.69 25.21 54.77
N SER A 108 -35.21 24.86 53.59
CA SER A 108 -34.67 23.83 52.71
C SER A 108 -34.67 24.29 51.27
N VAL A 109 -33.65 23.90 50.51
CA VAL A 109 -33.54 24.17 49.07
C VAL A 109 -33.11 22.92 48.31
N ASN A 110 -33.69 22.70 47.12
CA ASN A 110 -33.28 21.66 46.18
C ASN A 110 -32.42 22.27 45.05
N PHE A 111 -31.33 21.61 44.70
CA PHE A 111 -30.54 21.90 43.49
C PHE A 111 -30.09 20.63 42.80
N TYR A 112 -29.86 20.69 41.49
CA TYR A 112 -29.65 19.51 40.64
C TYR A 112 -28.28 19.53 39.95
N ALA A 113 -27.94 18.42 39.29
CA ALA A 113 -26.69 18.22 38.55
C ALA A 113 -26.22 19.36 37.62
N PRO A 114 -27.06 20.18 36.94
CA PRO A 114 -26.54 21.30 36.15
C PRO A 114 -25.89 22.41 36.99
N LEU A 115 -26.07 22.43 38.31
CA LEU A 115 -25.48 23.43 39.20
C LEU A 115 -23.96 23.29 39.25
N THR A 116 -23.26 24.25 38.63
CA THR A 116 -21.79 24.31 38.59
C THR A 116 -21.21 25.34 39.55
N LYS A 117 -22.01 26.33 39.95
CA LYS A 117 -21.59 27.43 40.84
C LYS A 117 -22.64 27.70 41.93
N LEU A 118 -22.28 27.52 43.19
CA LEU A 118 -23.08 27.87 44.36
C LEU A 118 -22.34 28.93 45.19
N LEU A 119 -22.56 30.20 44.88
CA LEU A 119 -21.88 31.34 45.50
C LEU A 119 -22.66 31.95 46.67
N ASP A 120 -23.95 31.62 46.80
CA ASP A 120 -24.70 31.89 48.03
C ASP A 120 -24.15 31.04 49.19
N SER A 121 -24.01 31.65 50.36
CA SER A 121 -23.55 30.95 51.58
C SER A 121 -24.63 30.05 52.19
N LEU A 122 -25.89 30.19 51.76
CA LEU A 122 -27.09 29.55 52.33
C LEU A 122 -27.20 29.80 53.84
N ALA A 123 -26.82 31.00 54.27
CA ALA A 123 -26.73 31.39 55.68
C ALA A 123 -28.08 31.36 56.42
N SER A 124 -29.21 31.39 55.70
CA SER A 124 -30.56 31.34 56.27
C SER A 124 -31.22 29.95 56.19
N GLN A 125 -30.62 29.00 55.47
CA GLN A 125 -31.15 27.66 55.25
C GLN A 125 -30.57 26.66 56.24
N ASN A 126 -31.35 25.62 56.58
CA ASN A 126 -30.94 24.52 57.45
C ASN A 126 -30.56 23.26 56.65
N ASN A 127 -31.21 23.04 55.50
CA ASN A 127 -31.00 21.85 54.68
C ASN A 127 -30.70 22.24 53.23
N LEU A 128 -29.76 21.52 52.63
CA LEU A 128 -29.50 21.54 51.19
C LEU A 128 -29.70 20.13 50.65
N PHE A 129 -30.57 19.98 49.68
CA PHE A 129 -30.79 18.75 48.95
C PHE A 129 -30.17 18.90 47.56
N PHE A 130 -29.12 18.10 47.30
CA PHE A 130 -28.31 18.21 46.09
C PHE A 130 -28.37 16.94 45.25
N HIS A 131 -28.98 17.06 44.08
CA HIS A 131 -29.28 15.98 43.13
C HIS A 131 -28.21 15.89 42.02
N GLY A 132 -26.96 16.01 42.40
CA GLY A 132 -25.80 15.82 41.53
C GLY A 132 -25.01 14.56 41.91
N THR A 133 -24.07 14.18 41.04
CA THR A 133 -23.11 13.11 41.32
C THR A 133 -21.81 13.62 41.93
N VAL A 134 -21.53 14.93 41.76
CA VAL A 134 -20.35 15.65 42.27
C VAL A 134 -20.76 17.07 42.69
N GLN A 135 -20.12 17.63 43.72
CA GLN A 135 -20.39 19.00 44.16
C GLN A 135 -20.13 20.03 43.04
N PRO A 136 -20.78 21.22 43.08
CA PRO A 136 -20.48 22.32 42.18
C PRO A 136 -18.98 22.65 42.14
N THR A 137 -18.49 23.00 40.94
CA THR A 137 -17.08 23.34 40.70
C THR A 137 -16.62 24.61 41.42
N THR A 138 -17.55 25.52 41.74
CA THR A 138 -17.28 26.72 42.52
C THR A 138 -18.29 26.82 43.64
N LEU A 139 -17.79 26.92 44.87
CA LEU A 139 -18.58 27.22 46.06
C LEU A 139 -18.26 28.64 46.54
N SER A 140 -19.10 29.16 47.44
CA SER A 140 -18.90 30.44 48.11
C SER A 140 -17.49 30.58 48.70
N ASP A 141 -16.87 31.75 48.57
CA ASP A 141 -15.48 31.99 48.96
C ASP A 141 -15.26 32.10 50.48
N SER A 142 -14.01 32.34 50.90
CA SER A 142 -13.65 32.47 52.32
C SER A 142 -14.23 33.71 53.01
N THR A 143 -14.72 34.70 52.26
CA THR A 143 -15.34 35.92 52.82
C THR A 143 -16.78 35.67 53.26
N THR A 144 -17.48 34.76 52.57
CA THR A 144 -18.83 34.30 52.93
C THR A 144 -18.91 32.79 52.74
N PRO A 145 -18.28 31.98 53.63
CA PRO A 145 -18.22 30.53 53.45
C PRO A 145 -19.62 29.90 53.56
N ILE A 146 -19.77 28.72 52.97
CA ILE A 146 -21.02 27.96 53.05
C ILE A 146 -21.38 27.74 54.51
N ASN A 147 -22.68 27.84 54.83
CA ASN A 147 -23.19 27.71 56.17
C ASN A 147 -22.71 26.40 56.81
N ASN A 148 -21.87 26.50 57.85
CA ASN A 148 -21.25 25.35 58.46
C ASN A 148 -22.21 24.46 59.27
N LYS A 149 -23.47 24.88 59.43
CA LYS A 149 -24.55 24.13 60.10
C LYS A 149 -25.51 23.45 59.12
N LEU A 150 -25.29 23.59 57.82
CA LEU A 150 -26.17 23.05 56.79
C LEU A 150 -26.13 21.51 56.79
N LYS A 151 -27.30 20.88 56.86
CA LYS A 151 -27.45 19.44 56.61
C LYS A 151 -27.50 19.22 55.10
N VAL A 152 -26.50 18.55 54.54
CA VAL A 152 -26.41 18.31 53.10
C VAL A 152 -26.88 16.91 52.76
N PHE A 153 -28.01 16.81 52.07
CA PHE A 153 -28.57 15.57 51.54
C PHE A 153 -28.13 15.39 50.09
N VAL A 154 -27.69 14.18 49.75
CA VAL A 154 -27.19 13.86 48.42
C VAL A 154 -27.78 12.53 47.94
N THR A 155 -27.73 12.33 46.62
CA THR A 155 -28.18 11.10 45.97
C THR A 155 -27.30 9.91 46.31
N ASP A 156 -27.81 8.69 46.08
CA ASP A 156 -26.99 7.47 46.19
C ASP A 156 -25.81 7.46 45.22
N SER A 157 -25.96 8.15 44.08
CA SER A 157 -24.94 8.30 43.04
C SER A 157 -23.88 9.37 43.38
N TYR A 158 -24.08 10.15 44.45
CA TYR A 158 -23.04 11.06 44.94
C TYR A 158 -21.95 10.27 45.67
N THR A 159 -20.72 10.39 45.16
CA THR A 159 -19.61 9.53 45.56
C THR A 159 -18.70 10.15 46.61
N ALA A 160 -18.69 11.48 46.74
CA ALA A 160 -17.89 12.15 47.77
C ALA A 160 -18.57 12.03 49.15
N GLY A 161 -17.75 11.92 50.21
CA GLY A 161 -18.26 11.91 51.59
C GLY A 161 -18.57 13.32 52.13
N THR A 162 -18.21 14.36 51.39
CA THR A 162 -18.37 15.76 51.80
C THR A 162 -18.89 16.66 50.67
N PHE A 163 -19.46 17.79 51.05
CA PHE A 163 -19.88 18.90 50.19
C PHE A 163 -19.37 20.20 50.80
N GLY A 164 -18.43 20.89 50.15
CA GLY A 164 -17.83 22.10 50.71
C GLY A 164 -17.19 21.91 52.09
N GLY A 165 -16.73 20.69 52.40
CA GLY A 165 -16.20 20.31 53.71
C GLY A 165 -17.23 19.82 54.73
N LEU A 166 -18.54 19.91 54.41
CA LEU A 166 -19.63 19.39 55.25
C LEU A 166 -19.89 17.92 54.97
N SER A 167 -20.21 17.14 56.00
CA SER A 167 -20.62 15.74 55.83
C SER A 167 -21.93 15.64 55.06
N THR A 168 -22.01 14.69 54.14
CA THR A 168 -23.22 14.42 53.35
C THR A 168 -24.06 13.30 53.94
N LEU A 169 -25.38 13.38 53.76
CA LEU A 169 -26.39 12.43 54.21
C LEU A 169 -27.09 11.80 53.00
N LYS A 170 -27.38 10.50 53.07
CA LYS A 170 -28.21 9.78 52.08
C LYS A 170 -29.52 9.38 52.74
N ALA A 171 -30.66 9.83 52.20
CA ALA A 171 -31.95 9.58 52.83
C ALA A 171 -32.49 8.16 52.56
N ASN A 172 -32.06 7.52 51.45
CA ASN A 172 -32.50 6.19 51.02
C ASN A 172 -34.02 6.06 50.87
N CYS A 173 -34.72 7.16 50.60
CA CYS A 173 -36.14 7.12 50.27
C CYS A 173 -36.32 6.58 48.85
N THR A 174 -37.45 5.94 48.58
CA THR A 174 -37.78 5.54 47.21
C THR A 174 -38.21 6.75 46.38
N THR A 175 -38.23 6.63 45.06
CA THR A 175 -38.76 7.70 44.17
C THR A 175 -40.23 8.03 44.41
N LEU A 176 -40.98 7.18 45.11
CA LEU A 176 -42.36 7.44 45.53
C LEU A 176 -42.45 8.04 46.93
N GLN A 177 -41.32 8.49 47.49
CA GLN A 177 -41.21 9.09 48.81
C GLN A 177 -40.39 10.37 48.76
N CYS A 178 -40.53 11.19 49.80
CA CYS A 178 -39.68 12.35 50.06
C CYS A 178 -39.23 12.36 51.52
N VAL A 179 -38.19 13.14 51.82
CA VAL A 179 -37.62 13.30 53.15
C VAL A 179 -38.55 14.14 54.01
N ASP A 180 -38.97 13.59 55.16
CA ASP A 180 -39.74 14.34 56.15
C ASP A 180 -38.86 15.39 56.84
N ILE A 181 -39.05 16.65 56.46
CA ILE A 181 -38.36 17.78 57.11
C ILE A 181 -39.14 18.36 58.30
N SER A 182 -40.36 17.88 58.59
CA SER A 182 -41.24 18.42 59.63
C SER A 182 -40.73 18.15 61.06
N THR A 183 -39.81 17.20 61.24
CA THR A 183 -39.26 16.84 62.56
C THR A 183 -38.01 17.62 62.98
N ASN A 184 -37.52 18.57 62.19
CA ASN A 184 -36.33 19.34 62.54
C ASN A 184 -36.68 20.50 63.49
N ASN A 185 -36.59 20.24 64.80
CA ASN A 185 -36.56 21.30 65.81
C ASN A 185 -35.31 22.19 65.58
N PRO A 186 -35.45 23.52 65.42
CA PRO A 186 -34.32 24.43 65.19
C PRO A 186 -33.28 24.48 66.34
N ASP A 187 -33.57 23.87 67.50
CA ASP A 187 -32.70 23.85 68.69
C ASP A 187 -31.84 22.56 68.85
N GLU A 188 -31.89 21.58 67.94
CA GLU A 188 -31.01 20.41 68.02
C GLU A 188 -29.59 20.71 67.47
N ASN A 189 -28.59 20.63 68.36
CA ASN A 189 -27.16 20.77 68.02
C ASN A 189 -26.72 19.72 66.97
N PRO A 190 -25.80 20.08 66.04
CA PRO A 190 -25.29 19.14 65.06
C PRO A 190 -24.53 17.98 65.74
N PRO A 191 -24.62 16.72 65.23
CA PRO A 191 -23.86 15.61 65.78
C PRO A 191 -22.36 15.87 65.62
N GLN A 192 -21.60 15.75 66.73
CA GLN A 192 -20.14 15.74 66.70
C GLN A 192 -19.60 14.61 65.79
N PRO A 193 -18.39 14.79 65.22
CA PRO A 193 -17.83 13.82 64.30
C PRO A 193 -17.57 12.51 65.06
N ALA A 194 -18.11 11.41 64.53
CA ALA A 194 -17.92 10.02 64.96
C ALA A 194 -18.83 9.43 66.06
N ALA A 195 -20.04 9.96 66.29
CA ALA A 195 -21.08 9.23 67.04
C ALA A 195 -22.30 8.91 66.17
N LYS A 196 -22.72 7.64 66.18
CA LYS A 196 -23.85 7.05 65.44
C LYS A 196 -25.07 7.99 65.36
N MET A 197 -25.49 8.38 64.16
CA MET A 197 -26.83 8.93 63.92
C MET A 197 -27.87 7.82 64.10
N GLU A 198 -28.44 7.69 65.29
CA GLU A 198 -29.42 6.65 65.65
C GLU A 198 -30.88 7.13 65.54
N LYS A 199 -31.16 8.05 64.61
CA LYS A 199 -32.54 8.32 64.17
C LYS A 199 -32.56 8.37 62.65
N ALA A 200 -33.01 7.28 62.05
CA ALA A 200 -33.23 7.19 60.61
C ALA A 200 -34.11 8.37 60.16
N LEU A 201 -33.68 9.05 59.10
CA LEU A 201 -34.52 10.02 58.40
C LEU A 201 -35.83 9.34 58.01
N LYS A 202 -36.96 10.00 58.31
CA LYS A 202 -38.27 9.45 57.95
C LYS A 202 -38.57 9.81 56.49
N CYS A 203 -38.84 8.80 55.68
CA CYS A 203 -39.40 8.98 54.35
C CYS A 203 -40.93 9.01 54.45
N VAL A 204 -41.57 9.98 53.79
CA VAL A 204 -43.03 10.05 53.68
C VAL A 204 -43.42 9.71 52.25
N ASP A 205 -44.49 8.94 52.09
CA ASP A 205 -45.02 8.60 50.78
C ASP A 205 -45.54 9.86 50.07
N CYS A 206 -45.20 9.99 48.79
CA CYS A 206 -45.76 10.99 47.91
C CYS A 206 -47.27 10.77 47.72
N ASP A 207 -48.00 11.82 47.38
CA ASP A 207 -49.36 11.68 46.84
C ASP A 207 -49.36 10.69 45.67
N SER A 208 -50.45 9.93 45.48
CA SER A 208 -50.58 8.83 44.50
C SER A 208 -50.18 9.12 43.04
N LYS A 209 -49.95 10.39 42.67
CA LYS A 209 -49.55 10.84 41.33
C LYS A 209 -48.30 11.71 41.33
N LYS A 210 -47.59 11.80 42.45
CA LYS A 210 -46.35 12.55 42.58
C LYS A 210 -45.19 11.60 42.84
N MET A 211 -44.01 12.04 42.42
CA MET A 211 -42.76 11.36 42.73
C MET A 211 -41.67 12.40 43.00
N SER A 212 -40.61 11.96 43.67
CA SER A 212 -39.35 12.68 43.76
C SER A 212 -38.41 12.19 42.65
N VAL A 213 -37.41 13.01 42.29
CA VAL A 213 -36.42 12.63 41.26
C VAL A 213 -35.68 11.35 41.67
N ASP A 214 -35.32 11.23 42.95
CA ASP A 214 -34.49 10.13 43.44
C ASP A 214 -34.78 9.73 44.91
N GLY A 215 -35.91 10.18 45.48
CA GLY A 215 -36.24 9.95 46.89
C GLY A 215 -35.67 10.99 47.85
N ASN A 216 -34.59 11.66 47.49
CA ASN A 216 -33.85 12.54 48.40
C ASN A 216 -34.34 13.99 48.37
N ASN A 217 -35.52 14.29 47.83
CA ASN A 217 -36.12 15.62 47.93
C ASN A 217 -36.89 15.77 49.25
N TYR A 218 -37.08 16.98 49.75
CA TYR A 218 -38.01 17.23 50.87
C TYR A 218 -39.48 17.38 50.43
N TYR A 219 -39.74 17.36 49.12
CA TYR A 219 -41.09 17.35 48.53
C TYR A 219 -41.11 16.54 47.23
N CYS A 220 -42.28 16.09 46.82
CA CYS A 220 -42.47 15.37 45.57
C CYS A 220 -42.80 16.36 44.45
N GLU A 221 -41.79 16.73 43.67
CA GLU A 221 -41.85 17.78 42.64
C GLU A 221 -42.38 17.33 41.28
N ILE A 222 -42.31 16.04 40.98
CA ILE A 222 -42.74 15.53 39.68
C ILE A 222 -44.21 15.15 39.77
N ASP A 223 -45.07 15.93 39.12
CA ASP A 223 -46.47 15.59 38.90
C ASP A 223 -46.62 14.68 37.66
N MET A 224 -47.02 13.43 37.90
CA MET A 224 -47.23 12.42 36.87
C MET A 224 -48.68 12.39 36.36
N THR A 225 -49.57 13.27 36.85
CA THR A 225 -51.02 13.20 36.60
C THR A 225 -51.37 13.16 35.11
N GLU A 226 -50.75 14.01 34.29
CA GLU A 226 -51.03 14.05 32.86
C GLU A 226 -50.47 12.82 32.13
N CYS A 227 -49.29 12.36 32.54
CA CYS A 227 -48.62 11.19 31.97
C CYS A 227 -49.41 9.90 32.26
N ILE A 228 -49.84 9.71 33.51
CA ILE A 228 -50.61 8.53 33.93
C ILE A 228 -51.98 8.49 33.25
N LYS A 229 -52.60 9.62 32.90
CA LYS A 229 -53.85 9.62 32.10
C LYS A 229 -53.66 8.91 30.76
N THR A 230 -52.51 9.10 30.12
CA THR A 230 -52.18 8.46 28.83
C THR A 230 -51.63 7.04 28.97
N HIS A 231 -51.21 6.65 30.18
CA HIS A 231 -50.59 5.36 30.50
C HIS A 231 -51.26 4.75 31.74
N THR A 232 -52.50 4.28 31.60
CA THR A 232 -53.36 3.87 32.75
C THR A 232 -52.81 2.75 33.60
N ASP A 233 -51.94 1.91 33.01
CA ASP A 233 -51.29 0.78 33.67
C ASP A 233 -49.90 1.11 34.23
N CYS A 234 -49.54 2.39 34.18
CA CYS A 234 -48.24 2.88 34.60
C CYS A 234 -48.26 3.44 36.02
N ARG A 235 -47.34 2.95 36.84
CA ARG A 235 -47.11 3.41 38.21
C ARG A 235 -46.13 4.58 38.28
N ILE A 236 -45.10 4.60 37.43
CA ILE A 236 -44.11 5.68 37.35
C ILE A 236 -44.02 6.15 35.91
N CYS A 237 -44.43 7.39 35.65
CA CYS A 237 -44.51 7.96 34.30
C CYS A 237 -43.77 9.29 34.25
N THR A 238 -42.68 9.34 33.48
CA THR A 238 -41.86 10.55 33.36
C THR A 238 -41.62 10.87 31.89
N LYS A 239 -41.59 12.16 31.56
CA LYS A 239 -41.38 12.65 30.18
C LYS A 239 -42.32 12.01 29.13
N GLY A 240 -43.56 11.71 29.52
CA GLY A 240 -44.56 11.10 28.64
C GLY A 240 -44.41 9.59 28.40
N LYS A 241 -43.50 8.90 29.12
CA LYS A 241 -43.23 7.47 28.96
C LYS A 241 -43.39 6.71 30.26
N CYS A 242 -43.94 5.50 30.18
CA CYS A 242 -43.97 4.64 31.35
C CYS A 242 -42.57 4.09 31.69
N GLN A 243 -42.21 4.17 32.96
CA GLN A 243 -40.95 3.67 33.51
C GLN A 243 -41.17 2.44 34.40
N LYS A 244 -42.37 2.28 34.98
CA LYS A 244 -42.70 1.13 35.82
C LYS A 244 -44.19 0.87 35.83
N CYS A 245 -44.57 -0.37 35.61
CA CYS A 245 -45.97 -0.78 35.60
C CYS A 245 -46.56 -0.93 37.00
N VAL A 246 -47.89 -0.96 37.07
CA VAL A 246 -48.61 -1.50 38.22
C VAL A 246 -48.27 -2.98 38.43
N THR A 247 -48.56 -3.52 39.62
CA THR A 247 -48.33 -4.94 39.93
C THR A 247 -48.96 -5.85 38.88
N ASP A 248 -48.30 -6.98 38.60
CA ASP A 248 -48.71 -8.03 37.65
C ASP A 248 -48.68 -7.66 36.16
N LYS A 249 -48.12 -6.50 35.80
CA LYS A 249 -47.86 -6.10 34.41
C LYS A 249 -46.37 -5.91 34.15
N TYR A 250 -45.99 -6.11 32.90
CA TYR A 250 -44.61 -6.09 32.43
C TYR A 250 -44.39 -4.89 31.52
N LEU A 251 -43.30 -4.15 31.73
CA LEU A 251 -42.95 -3.04 30.86
C LEU A 251 -42.33 -3.58 29.57
N GLU A 252 -43.01 -3.35 28.46
CA GLU A 252 -42.51 -3.61 27.10
C GLU A 252 -42.31 -2.25 26.42
N ASP A 253 -41.03 -1.89 26.24
CA ASP A 253 -40.62 -0.57 25.79
C ASP A 253 -41.14 0.54 26.73
N ASP A 254 -42.24 1.23 26.38
CA ASP A 254 -42.90 2.24 27.21
C ASP A 254 -44.35 1.90 27.59
N THR A 255 -44.79 0.68 27.28
CA THR A 255 -46.17 0.23 27.45
C THR A 255 -46.24 -0.95 28.41
N CYS A 256 -47.20 -0.91 29.34
CA CYS A 256 -47.43 -2.00 30.28
C CYS A 256 -48.35 -3.07 29.68
N LYS A 257 -47.89 -4.32 29.67
CA LYS A 257 -48.61 -5.46 29.09
C LYS A 257 -48.72 -6.60 30.10
N GLN A 258 -49.83 -7.36 30.03
CA GLN A 258 -50.02 -8.55 30.87
C GLN A 258 -49.10 -9.70 30.44
N THR A 259 -48.83 -9.79 29.14
CA THR A 259 -47.99 -10.79 28.49
C THR A 259 -47.10 -10.10 27.46
N CYS A 260 -45.82 -10.46 27.44
CA CYS A 260 -44.88 -9.95 26.45
C CYS A 260 -45.25 -10.41 25.05
N SER A 261 -45.03 -9.55 24.07
CA SER A 261 -45.27 -9.83 22.64
C SER A 261 -44.21 -10.78 22.08
N ASP A 262 -44.48 -11.38 20.92
CA ASP A 262 -43.49 -12.19 20.19
C ASP A 262 -42.18 -11.41 19.97
N GLY A 263 -41.05 -12.06 20.24
CA GLY A 263 -39.72 -11.48 20.17
C GLY A 263 -39.25 -10.85 21.49
N TYR A 264 -39.90 -11.15 22.62
CA TYR A 264 -39.48 -10.73 23.94
C TYR A 264 -39.41 -11.89 24.93
N TYR A 265 -38.41 -11.84 25.81
CA TYR A 265 -38.28 -12.65 27.02
C TYR A 265 -39.01 -11.98 28.19
N LYS A 266 -39.81 -12.76 28.92
CA LYS A 266 -40.57 -12.32 30.08
C LYS A 266 -39.74 -12.44 31.35
N ASP A 267 -39.20 -11.32 31.84
CA ASP A 267 -38.48 -11.25 33.09
C ASP A 267 -39.44 -11.02 34.26
N SER A 268 -39.70 -12.09 35.03
CA SER A 268 -40.61 -12.05 36.18
C SER A 268 -39.99 -11.51 37.47
N SER A 269 -38.66 -11.38 37.54
CA SER A 269 -37.98 -10.71 38.66
C SER A 269 -38.12 -9.20 38.56
N GLU A 270 -37.91 -8.65 37.36
CA GLU A 270 -37.88 -7.21 37.13
C GLU A 270 -39.22 -6.66 36.60
N PHE A 271 -40.18 -7.52 36.30
CA PHE A 271 -41.45 -7.17 35.64
C PHE A 271 -41.21 -6.44 34.29
N MET A 272 -40.29 -6.98 33.48
CA MET A 272 -39.87 -6.42 32.20
C MET A 272 -40.07 -7.41 31.05
N CYS A 273 -40.36 -6.90 29.86
CA CYS A 273 -40.26 -7.63 28.60
C CYS A 273 -38.97 -7.24 27.90
N ASN A 274 -37.99 -8.15 27.88
CA ASN A 274 -36.67 -7.92 27.29
C ASN A 274 -36.63 -8.42 25.85
N LYS A 275 -36.31 -7.55 24.89
CA LYS A 275 -36.30 -7.91 23.47
C LYS A 275 -35.25 -8.97 23.15
N CYS A 276 -35.64 -10.01 22.41
CA CYS A 276 -34.73 -11.06 21.93
C CYS A 276 -33.67 -10.48 20.98
N LYS A 277 -32.48 -11.09 20.95
CA LYS A 277 -31.38 -10.62 20.09
C LYS A 277 -31.67 -10.77 18.59
N ASP A 278 -32.38 -11.83 18.22
CA ASP A 278 -32.76 -12.12 16.84
C ASP A 278 -34.18 -11.64 16.57
N GLU A 279 -34.35 -10.75 15.59
CA GLU A 279 -35.64 -10.18 15.21
C GLU A 279 -36.63 -11.20 14.64
N LYS A 280 -36.12 -12.32 14.12
CA LYS A 280 -36.93 -13.44 13.62
C LYS A 280 -37.30 -14.43 14.73
N CYS A 281 -36.81 -14.18 15.94
CA CYS A 281 -37.15 -14.96 17.11
C CYS A 281 -38.56 -14.65 17.60
N LYS A 282 -39.28 -15.69 18.00
CA LYS A 282 -40.60 -15.62 18.63
C LYS A 282 -40.47 -15.66 20.14
N THR A 283 -39.69 -16.60 20.68
CA THR A 283 -39.40 -16.68 22.13
C THR A 283 -37.91 -16.93 22.36
N CYS A 284 -37.36 -16.31 23.39
CA CYS A 284 -35.95 -16.45 23.78
C CYS A 284 -35.81 -16.71 25.29
N GLY A 285 -34.63 -17.18 25.69
CA GLY A 285 -34.27 -17.40 27.09
C GLY A 285 -33.86 -16.12 27.83
N ALA A 286 -33.45 -16.26 29.09
CA ALA A 286 -32.94 -15.15 29.91
C ALA A 286 -31.64 -14.54 29.37
N ASP A 287 -30.87 -15.31 28.61
CA ASP A 287 -29.68 -14.88 27.85
C ASP A 287 -30.02 -14.16 26.53
N LEU A 288 -31.32 -14.03 26.23
CA LEU A 288 -31.91 -13.45 25.02
C LEU A 288 -31.57 -14.23 23.73
N GLU A 289 -31.09 -15.46 23.87
CA GLU A 289 -30.84 -16.39 22.77
C GLU A 289 -32.15 -17.08 22.34
N CYS A 290 -32.32 -17.29 21.03
CA CYS A 290 -33.61 -17.75 20.52
C CYS A 290 -33.88 -19.22 20.85
N THR A 291 -35.10 -19.50 21.30
CA THR A 291 -35.61 -20.86 21.59
C THR A 291 -36.69 -21.30 20.62
N GLU A 292 -37.45 -20.36 20.05
CA GLU A 292 -38.47 -20.62 19.03
C GLU A 292 -38.48 -19.50 17.98
N CYS A 293 -38.51 -19.86 16.70
CA CYS A 293 -38.56 -18.91 15.59
C CYS A 293 -39.99 -18.56 15.19
N LYS A 294 -40.17 -17.37 14.59
CA LYS A 294 -41.42 -16.96 13.94
C LYS A 294 -41.75 -17.89 12.77
N ASP A 295 -42.99 -17.86 12.30
CA ASP A 295 -43.44 -18.71 11.21
C ASP A 295 -42.56 -18.57 9.95
N ASN A 296 -42.40 -19.68 9.22
CA ASN A 296 -41.51 -19.84 8.06
C ASN A 296 -40.00 -19.76 8.34
N HIS A 297 -39.57 -19.69 9.61
CA HIS A 297 -38.16 -19.68 9.99
C HIS A 297 -37.83 -20.92 10.82
N PHE A 298 -36.59 -21.39 10.75
CA PHE A 298 -36.10 -22.59 11.42
C PHE A 298 -34.99 -22.22 12.40
N LEU A 299 -34.97 -22.87 13.57
CA LEU A 299 -33.93 -22.62 14.57
C LEU A 299 -32.64 -23.35 14.21
N ILE A 300 -31.54 -22.62 14.09
CA ILE A 300 -30.19 -23.18 13.91
C ILE A 300 -29.63 -23.48 15.30
N GLU A 301 -29.70 -24.75 15.70
CA GLU A 301 -29.54 -25.19 17.09
C GLU A 301 -28.21 -24.78 17.74
N ASP A 302 -27.11 -24.81 16.97
CA ASP A 302 -25.77 -24.43 17.42
C ASP A 302 -25.62 -22.92 17.68
N THR A 303 -26.33 -22.11 16.91
CA THR A 303 -26.16 -20.63 16.93
C THR A 303 -27.27 -19.92 17.68
N LYS A 304 -28.36 -20.62 18.03
CA LYS A 304 -29.58 -20.06 18.63
C LYS A 304 -30.17 -18.89 17.83
N LYS A 305 -30.00 -18.93 16.51
CA LYS A 305 -30.56 -17.97 15.54
C LYS A 305 -31.57 -18.63 14.63
N CYS A 306 -32.45 -17.82 14.08
CA CYS A 306 -33.44 -18.23 13.10
C CYS A 306 -32.89 -18.05 11.69
N THR A 307 -33.27 -18.94 10.78
CA THR A 307 -32.94 -18.81 9.34
C THR A 307 -33.50 -17.51 8.77
N THR A 308 -32.88 -16.96 7.73
CA THR A 308 -33.40 -15.75 7.06
C THR A 308 -34.64 -16.02 6.20
N ASP A 309 -34.84 -17.28 5.82
CA ASP A 309 -35.93 -17.77 4.97
C ASP A 309 -36.38 -19.17 5.39
N SER A 310 -37.22 -19.81 4.56
CA SER A 310 -37.77 -21.15 4.83
C SER A 310 -36.81 -22.32 4.56
N THR A 311 -35.53 -22.02 4.28
CA THR A 311 -34.47 -22.96 3.95
C THR A 311 -33.35 -22.94 4.99
N CYS A 312 -32.67 -24.08 5.15
CA CYS A 312 -31.50 -24.15 6.01
C CYS A 312 -30.24 -23.76 5.25
N PRO A 313 -29.30 -23.05 5.90
CA PRO A 313 -28.03 -22.68 5.26
C PRO A 313 -27.18 -23.90 4.93
N ALA A 314 -26.19 -23.73 4.04
CA ALA A 314 -25.25 -24.79 3.69
C ALA A 314 -24.56 -25.36 4.95
N GLY A 315 -24.40 -26.68 4.98
CA GLY A 315 -23.92 -27.41 6.16
C GLY A 315 -25.02 -27.80 7.15
N TYR A 316 -26.29 -27.52 6.85
CA TYR A 316 -27.44 -27.94 7.64
C TYR A 316 -28.53 -28.56 6.76
N TYR A 317 -29.30 -29.49 7.31
CA TYR A 317 -30.52 -30.01 6.71
C TYR A 317 -31.74 -29.59 7.52
N LYS A 318 -32.88 -29.51 6.82
CA LYS A 318 -34.16 -29.12 7.38
C LYS A 318 -34.82 -30.30 8.09
N ASP A 319 -35.02 -30.18 9.39
CA ASP A 319 -35.91 -31.06 10.15
C ASP A 319 -37.27 -30.38 10.33
N ALA A 320 -38.24 -30.79 9.51
CA ALA A 320 -39.59 -30.25 9.53
C ALA A 320 -40.38 -30.65 10.80
N ALA A 321 -40.04 -31.76 11.45
CA ALA A 321 -40.74 -32.22 12.65
C ALA A 321 -40.42 -31.33 13.86
N THR A 322 -39.17 -30.91 13.98
CA THR A 322 -38.69 -30.07 15.10
C THR A 322 -38.63 -28.58 14.76
N LYS A 323 -38.89 -28.19 13.51
CA LYS A 323 -38.66 -26.83 12.97
C LYS A 323 -37.23 -26.33 13.21
N LYS A 324 -36.25 -27.23 13.12
CA LYS A 324 -34.82 -26.92 13.30
C LYS A 324 -34.00 -27.16 12.04
N CYS A 325 -32.89 -26.45 11.93
CA CYS A 325 -31.80 -26.76 11.03
C CYS A 325 -30.76 -27.58 11.80
N VAL A 326 -30.63 -28.85 11.42
CA VAL A 326 -29.71 -29.79 12.05
C VAL A 326 -28.42 -29.83 11.23
N LYS A 327 -27.29 -29.78 11.92
CA LYS A 327 -25.97 -29.72 11.29
C LYS A 327 -25.67 -31.02 10.55
N CYS A 328 -25.15 -30.89 9.34
CA CYS A 328 -24.62 -32.02 8.60
C CYS A 328 -23.36 -32.58 9.28
N GLY A 329 -23.03 -33.84 8.99
CA GLY A 329 -21.78 -34.45 9.44
C GLY A 329 -20.53 -33.67 8.98
N ASN A 330 -19.38 -33.99 9.57
CA ASN A 330 -18.12 -33.27 9.34
C ASN A 330 -17.79 -33.13 7.84
N ASN A 331 -17.40 -31.91 7.45
CA ASN A 331 -17.01 -31.56 6.08
C ASN A 331 -18.10 -31.76 5.02
N CYS A 332 -19.37 -31.90 5.42
CA CYS A 332 -20.50 -32.04 4.52
C CYS A 332 -21.20 -30.69 4.26
N LYS A 333 -21.38 -30.35 2.99
CA LYS A 333 -22.06 -29.12 2.54
C LYS A 333 -23.56 -29.31 2.37
N VAL A 334 -23.98 -30.44 1.80
CA VAL A 334 -25.39 -30.78 1.58
C VAL A 334 -25.60 -32.20 2.05
N CYS A 335 -26.51 -32.38 3.00
CA CYS A 335 -26.87 -33.68 3.53
C CYS A 335 -28.39 -33.85 3.55
N SER A 336 -28.82 -35.11 3.50
CA SER A 336 -30.18 -35.51 3.79
C SER A 336 -30.14 -36.39 5.04
N LYS A 337 -30.42 -35.79 6.20
CA LYS A 337 -30.16 -36.41 7.51
C LYS A 337 -28.68 -36.75 7.67
N ASP A 338 -28.35 -37.98 8.05
CA ASP A 338 -26.97 -38.43 8.28
C ASP A 338 -26.20 -38.76 6.99
N ALA A 339 -26.82 -38.63 5.81
CA ALA A 339 -26.18 -38.94 4.54
C ALA A 339 -25.69 -37.67 3.83
N CYS A 340 -24.37 -37.54 3.69
CA CYS A 340 -23.78 -36.47 2.90
C CYS A 340 -23.90 -36.73 1.39
N THR A 341 -24.26 -35.69 0.64
CA THR A 341 -24.41 -35.73 -0.83
C THR A 341 -23.43 -34.81 -1.56
N SER A 342 -22.81 -33.87 -0.85
CA SER A 342 -21.70 -33.05 -1.36
C SER A 342 -20.82 -32.56 -0.22
N CYS A 343 -19.50 -32.61 -0.39
CA CYS A 343 -18.54 -32.11 0.59
C CYS A 343 -18.32 -30.59 0.49
N THR A 344 -17.74 -30.00 1.53
CA THR A 344 -17.44 -28.56 1.60
C THR A 344 -16.40 -28.11 0.58
N THR A 345 -15.45 -28.97 0.23
CA THR A 345 -14.41 -28.72 -0.77
C THR A 345 -14.08 -29.98 -1.57
N ASP A 346 -13.43 -29.81 -2.71
CA ASP A 346 -12.93 -30.91 -3.56
C ASP A 346 -11.78 -31.71 -2.91
N SER A 347 -11.28 -31.27 -1.74
CA SER A 347 -10.29 -31.99 -0.94
C SER A 347 -10.89 -33.12 -0.10
N TYR A 348 -12.19 -33.34 -0.23
CA TYR A 348 -12.91 -34.46 0.35
C TYR A 348 -13.70 -35.18 -0.74
N TYR A 349 -13.82 -36.49 -0.60
CA TYR A 349 -14.70 -37.30 -1.42
C TYR A 349 -15.75 -37.97 -0.54
N ILE A 350 -16.88 -38.33 -1.15
CA ILE A 350 -17.93 -39.08 -0.45
C ILE A 350 -17.54 -40.54 -0.45
N ASP A 351 -17.26 -41.08 0.73
CA ASP A 351 -17.15 -42.52 0.97
C ASP A 351 -18.40 -42.98 1.69
N THR A 352 -19.24 -43.76 1.00
CA THR A 352 -20.57 -44.19 1.43
C THR A 352 -21.55 -43.04 1.73
N LYS A 353 -21.41 -42.38 2.88
CA LYS A 353 -22.27 -41.28 3.38
C LYS A 353 -21.49 -40.16 4.06
N GLU A 354 -20.17 -40.27 4.16
CA GLU A 354 -19.30 -39.33 4.87
C GLU A 354 -18.26 -38.71 3.94
N CYS A 355 -17.87 -37.47 4.23
CA CYS A 355 -16.78 -36.81 3.54
C CYS A 355 -15.43 -37.22 4.17
N LYS A 356 -14.64 -37.99 3.42
CA LYS A 356 -13.28 -38.40 3.83
C LYS A 356 -12.24 -37.55 3.11
N ALA A 357 -11.18 -37.17 3.83
CA ALA A 357 -10.14 -36.31 3.28
C ALA A 357 -9.32 -37.06 2.22
N CYS A 358 -9.03 -36.41 1.10
CA CYS A 358 -8.20 -36.98 0.04
C CYS A 358 -6.80 -37.36 0.54
N SER A 359 -6.24 -36.54 1.44
CA SER A 359 -4.89 -36.73 2.02
C SER A 359 -4.76 -37.94 2.94
N GLU A 360 -5.86 -38.42 3.54
CA GLU A 360 -5.85 -39.64 4.38
C GLU A 360 -5.69 -40.89 3.51
N SER A 361 -6.23 -40.87 2.29
CA SER A 361 -6.17 -42.01 1.38
C SER A 361 -4.97 -41.95 0.44
N ILE A 362 -4.59 -40.75 -0.01
CA ILE A 362 -3.47 -40.52 -0.92
C ILE A 362 -2.63 -39.37 -0.36
N THR A 363 -1.42 -39.68 0.12
CA THR A 363 -0.49 -38.67 0.66
C THR A 363 -0.27 -37.54 -0.35
N ASN A 364 -0.37 -36.30 0.13
CA ASN A 364 -0.25 -35.08 -0.68
C ASN A 364 -1.29 -34.93 -1.80
N CYS A 365 -2.44 -35.60 -1.73
CA CYS A 365 -3.54 -35.35 -2.64
C CYS A 365 -4.40 -34.16 -2.19
N GLY A 366 -4.55 -33.18 -3.07
CA GLY A 366 -5.33 -31.96 -2.83
C GLY A 366 -6.78 -32.05 -3.31
N LYS A 367 -7.04 -32.85 -4.35
CA LYS A 367 -8.39 -33.16 -4.87
C LYS A 367 -8.50 -34.60 -5.36
N CYS A 368 -9.61 -35.25 -5.05
CA CYS A 368 -9.83 -36.66 -5.39
C CYS A 368 -11.30 -36.95 -5.69
N THR A 369 -11.54 -38.01 -6.47
CA THR A 369 -12.90 -38.52 -6.77
C THR A 369 -13.25 -39.77 -5.97
N SER A 370 -12.25 -40.45 -5.42
CA SER A 370 -12.40 -41.63 -4.55
C SER A 370 -11.12 -41.85 -3.74
N LYS A 371 -11.14 -42.84 -2.84
CA LYS A 371 -9.99 -43.27 -2.03
C LYS A 371 -8.70 -43.52 -2.81
N ASN A 372 -8.79 -43.88 -4.10
CA ASN A 372 -7.63 -44.25 -4.94
C ASN A 372 -7.49 -43.38 -6.19
N GLN A 373 -8.21 -42.27 -6.29
CA GLN A 373 -8.18 -41.41 -7.48
C GLN A 373 -7.94 -39.96 -7.12
N CYS A 374 -6.66 -39.58 -7.11
CA CYS A 374 -6.24 -38.19 -7.04
C CYS A 374 -6.29 -37.55 -8.42
N ILE A 375 -6.96 -36.40 -8.52
CA ILE A 375 -7.05 -35.61 -9.75
C ILE A 375 -6.19 -34.35 -9.68
N GLU A 376 -5.83 -33.90 -8.48
CA GLU A 376 -4.92 -32.76 -8.27
C GLU A 376 -4.14 -32.95 -6.97
N CYS A 377 -2.81 -32.82 -7.02
CA CYS A 377 -1.96 -32.90 -5.83
C CYS A 377 -1.93 -31.57 -5.06
N SER A 378 -1.64 -31.65 -3.77
CA SER A 378 -1.39 -30.49 -2.91
C SER A 378 -0.27 -29.63 -3.48
N LYS A 379 -0.34 -28.32 -3.23
CA LYS A 379 0.59 -27.31 -3.80
C LYS A 379 2.05 -27.78 -3.73
N GLY A 380 2.73 -27.78 -4.88
CA GLY A 380 4.13 -28.20 -5.01
C GLY A 380 4.34 -29.68 -5.35
N ASN A 381 3.32 -30.53 -5.25
CA ASN A 381 3.40 -31.95 -5.64
C ASN A 381 2.89 -32.18 -7.08
N LEU A 382 3.34 -33.26 -7.68
CA LEU A 382 3.12 -33.69 -9.06
C LEU A 382 2.39 -35.04 -9.09
N ILE A 383 1.49 -35.22 -10.04
CA ILE A 383 0.77 -36.49 -10.23
C ILE A 383 1.71 -37.47 -10.94
N LYS A 384 2.08 -38.58 -10.29
CA LYS A 384 2.87 -39.66 -10.94
C LYS A 384 1.96 -40.58 -11.75
N ASP A 385 0.94 -41.09 -11.08
CA ASP A 385 -0.18 -41.85 -11.63
C ASP A 385 -1.40 -41.43 -10.78
N LYS A 386 -2.63 -41.68 -11.21
CA LYS A 386 -3.85 -41.23 -10.49
C LYS A 386 -3.92 -41.71 -9.02
N THR A 387 -2.98 -42.52 -8.55
CA THR A 387 -2.89 -43.05 -7.18
C THR A 387 -1.78 -42.42 -6.34
N LYS A 388 -0.88 -41.61 -6.91
CA LYS A 388 0.30 -41.10 -6.21
C LYS A 388 0.71 -39.68 -6.58
N CYS A 389 0.90 -38.87 -5.55
CA CYS A 389 1.53 -37.55 -5.63
C CYS A 389 3.00 -37.63 -5.15
N VAL A 390 3.90 -36.97 -5.87
CA VAL A 390 5.35 -36.91 -5.57
C VAL A 390 5.83 -35.46 -5.61
N ASP A 391 6.89 -35.13 -4.87
CA ASP A 391 7.48 -33.78 -4.86
C ASP A 391 8.32 -33.52 -6.13
N THR A 392 9.04 -34.54 -6.60
CA THR A 392 9.83 -34.52 -7.83
C THR A 392 9.51 -35.76 -8.67
N CYS A 393 9.48 -35.61 -10.00
CA CYS A 393 9.29 -36.76 -10.87
C CYS A 393 10.48 -37.73 -10.77
N PRO A 394 10.23 -39.05 -10.66
CA PRO A 394 11.29 -40.04 -10.63
C PRO A 394 12.04 -40.09 -11.96
N ASP A 395 13.23 -40.70 -11.97
CA ASP A 395 13.98 -40.97 -13.21
C ASP A 395 13.07 -41.58 -14.30
N LYS A 396 13.34 -41.24 -15.56
CA LYS A 396 12.49 -41.49 -16.74
C LYS A 396 11.22 -40.64 -16.85
N PHE A 397 10.97 -39.70 -15.95
CA PHE A 397 9.83 -38.79 -16.05
C PHE A 397 10.26 -37.33 -15.92
N TYR A 398 9.57 -36.44 -16.62
CA TYR A 398 9.70 -34.98 -16.47
C TYR A 398 8.35 -34.36 -16.08
N SER A 399 8.38 -33.16 -15.53
CA SER A 399 7.16 -32.44 -15.16
C SER A 399 6.55 -31.77 -16.39
N ALA A 400 5.35 -32.19 -16.79
CA ALA A 400 4.53 -31.52 -17.78
C ALA A 400 3.15 -31.24 -17.20
N ASN A 401 2.71 -29.98 -17.15
CA ASN A 401 1.39 -29.61 -16.62
C ASN A 401 1.08 -30.20 -15.23
N LYS A 402 2.07 -30.24 -14.33
CA LYS A 402 2.00 -30.84 -12.97
C LYS A 402 1.81 -32.37 -12.94
N VAL A 403 2.01 -33.05 -14.05
CA VAL A 403 1.97 -34.51 -14.19
C VAL A 403 3.36 -35.00 -14.59
N CYS A 404 3.80 -36.10 -14.00
CA CYS A 404 5.03 -36.78 -14.42
C CYS A 404 4.76 -37.50 -15.74
N THR A 405 5.36 -36.98 -16.80
CA THR A 405 5.26 -37.52 -18.16
C THR A 405 6.54 -38.27 -18.49
N GLU A 406 6.41 -39.42 -19.14
CA GLU A 406 7.56 -40.29 -19.45
C GLU A 406 8.51 -39.62 -20.46
N CYS A 407 9.82 -39.81 -20.27
CA CYS A 407 10.85 -39.42 -21.21
C CYS A 407 10.80 -40.31 -22.47
N GLU A 408 11.39 -39.85 -23.58
CA GLU A 408 11.63 -40.73 -24.74
C GLU A 408 12.46 -41.96 -24.35
N GLN A 409 12.21 -43.11 -25.00
CA GLN A 409 12.68 -44.43 -24.56
C GLN A 409 14.20 -44.56 -24.34
N SER A 410 15.01 -43.70 -24.97
CA SER A 410 16.48 -43.72 -24.89
C SER A 410 17.06 -42.76 -23.83
N CYS A 411 16.22 -42.14 -23.00
CA CYS A 411 16.65 -41.09 -22.08
C CYS A 411 16.47 -41.48 -20.61
N LYS A 412 17.52 -41.31 -19.79
CA LYS A 412 17.48 -41.57 -18.35
C LYS A 412 16.88 -40.39 -17.58
N ARG A 413 17.28 -39.17 -17.93
CA ARG A 413 16.68 -37.93 -17.40
C ARG A 413 16.43 -36.92 -18.51
N CYS A 414 15.23 -36.39 -18.56
CA CYS A 414 14.81 -35.39 -19.51
C CYS A 414 14.19 -34.18 -18.80
N VAL A 415 14.18 -33.04 -19.46
CA VAL A 415 13.53 -31.81 -18.96
C VAL A 415 12.24 -31.50 -19.70
N GLU A 416 12.12 -31.95 -20.95
CA GLU A 416 10.91 -31.91 -21.76
C GLU A 416 10.96 -32.98 -22.85
N ALA A 417 9.85 -33.16 -23.57
CA ALA A 417 9.77 -34.11 -24.69
C ALA A 417 10.93 -33.89 -25.67
N GLY A 418 11.70 -34.95 -25.94
CA GLY A 418 12.84 -34.92 -26.86
C GLY A 418 14.10 -34.22 -26.37
N LYS A 419 14.14 -33.70 -25.13
CA LYS A 419 15.36 -33.09 -24.55
C LYS A 419 15.89 -33.88 -23.36
N CYS A 420 16.80 -34.78 -23.68
CA CYS A 420 17.56 -35.55 -22.71
C CYS A 420 18.70 -34.74 -22.12
N THR A 421 18.91 -34.88 -20.81
CA THR A 421 20.03 -34.28 -20.06
C THR A 421 20.98 -35.33 -19.52
N GLU A 422 20.52 -36.58 -19.40
CA GLU A 422 21.34 -37.72 -18.97
C GLU A 422 20.92 -38.97 -19.75
N CYS A 423 21.89 -39.59 -20.43
CA CYS A 423 21.70 -40.84 -21.14
C CYS A 423 21.93 -42.05 -20.23
N PRO A 424 21.40 -43.24 -20.57
CA PRO A 424 21.80 -44.50 -19.95
C PRO A 424 23.33 -44.72 -20.04
N ASP A 425 23.89 -45.56 -19.16
CA ASP A 425 25.36 -45.66 -18.95
C ASP A 425 26.18 -46.04 -20.20
N ASN A 426 25.55 -46.61 -21.24
CA ASN A 426 26.21 -47.03 -22.49
C ASN A 426 26.00 -46.08 -23.68
N ASP A 427 25.30 -44.97 -23.47
CA ASP A 427 24.93 -44.02 -24.52
C ASP A 427 25.52 -42.63 -24.23
N ILE A 428 25.76 -41.84 -25.27
CA ILE A 428 26.39 -40.52 -25.18
C ILE A 428 25.42 -39.41 -25.58
N LEU A 429 25.45 -38.27 -24.86
CA LEU A 429 24.54 -37.15 -25.10
C LEU A 429 25.06 -36.22 -26.20
N LEU A 430 24.29 -36.02 -27.26
CA LEU A 430 24.52 -34.95 -28.25
C LEU A 430 23.98 -33.62 -27.71
N LEU A 431 24.87 -32.70 -27.31
CA LEU A 431 24.49 -31.48 -26.59
C LEU A 431 23.59 -30.52 -27.38
N ASP A 432 23.76 -30.45 -28.69
CA ASP A 432 22.99 -29.52 -29.54
C ASP A 432 21.55 -30.00 -29.81
N THR A 433 21.34 -31.32 -29.88
CA THR A 433 20.03 -31.92 -30.15
C THR A 433 19.32 -32.40 -28.88
N GLY A 434 20.04 -32.58 -27.77
CA GLY A 434 19.49 -33.17 -26.56
C GLY A 434 19.13 -34.65 -26.72
N LYS A 435 19.71 -35.36 -27.69
CA LYS A 435 19.43 -36.77 -27.97
C LYS A 435 20.56 -37.67 -27.50
N CYS A 436 20.20 -38.87 -27.05
CA CYS A 436 21.17 -39.92 -26.76
C CYS A 436 21.49 -40.70 -28.02
N GLN A 437 22.78 -40.83 -28.32
CA GLN A 437 23.27 -41.72 -29.35
C GLN A 437 23.78 -43.00 -28.71
N SER A 438 23.46 -44.14 -29.31
CA SER A 438 23.91 -45.42 -28.80
C SER A 438 25.42 -45.58 -28.91
N GLY A 439 26.06 -45.99 -27.82
CA GLY A 439 27.51 -46.12 -27.70
C GLY A 439 28.19 -44.90 -27.06
N THR A 440 29.47 -45.05 -26.78
CA THR A 440 30.28 -44.05 -26.05
C THR A 440 31.16 -43.18 -26.97
N GLU A 441 31.02 -43.33 -28.28
CA GLU A 441 31.78 -42.58 -29.30
C GLU A 441 30.92 -41.52 -29.97
N CYS A 442 31.50 -40.33 -30.15
CA CYS A 442 30.82 -39.24 -30.84
C CYS A 442 30.80 -39.47 -32.36
N PRO A 443 29.68 -39.21 -33.04
CA PRO A 443 29.62 -39.31 -34.49
C PRO A 443 30.46 -38.21 -35.15
N ASN A 444 30.78 -38.39 -36.44
CA ASN A 444 31.45 -37.35 -37.23
C ASN A 444 30.69 -36.01 -37.13
N GLY A 445 31.45 -34.92 -37.02
CA GLY A 445 30.92 -33.58 -36.75
C GLY A 445 30.76 -33.25 -35.27
N TYR A 446 31.25 -34.10 -34.36
CA TYR A 446 31.27 -33.86 -32.92
C TYR A 446 32.61 -34.27 -32.27
N SER A 447 32.96 -33.66 -31.13
CA SER A 447 34.04 -34.08 -30.23
C SER A 447 33.50 -34.39 -28.83
N LYS A 448 34.20 -35.22 -28.06
CA LYS A 448 33.83 -35.49 -26.66
C LYS A 448 34.15 -34.28 -25.78
N ASP A 449 33.28 -33.96 -24.82
CA ASP A 449 33.64 -33.03 -23.75
C ASP A 449 34.67 -33.65 -22.78
N THR A 450 35.16 -32.85 -21.84
CA THR A 450 36.19 -33.24 -20.85
C THR A 450 35.80 -34.43 -19.96
N THR A 451 34.52 -34.70 -19.78
CA THR A 451 33.97 -35.83 -19.02
C THR A 451 33.80 -37.11 -19.86
N GLY A 452 33.88 -37.01 -21.19
CA GLY A 452 33.68 -38.14 -22.11
C GLY A 452 32.23 -38.62 -22.25
N LYS A 453 31.26 -38.00 -21.56
CA LYS A 453 29.83 -38.39 -21.58
C LYS A 453 28.95 -37.55 -22.50
N LYS A 454 29.52 -36.52 -23.13
CA LYS A 454 28.80 -35.57 -23.98
C LYS A 454 29.56 -35.31 -25.26
N CYS A 455 28.83 -35.12 -26.34
CA CYS A 455 29.34 -34.75 -27.65
C CYS A 455 29.03 -33.27 -27.91
N ILE A 456 30.08 -32.49 -28.14
CA ILE A 456 30.05 -31.09 -28.53
C ILE A 456 30.12 -31.03 -30.05
N LYS A 457 29.24 -30.24 -30.68
CA LYS A 457 29.21 -30.08 -32.13
C LYS A 457 30.48 -29.34 -32.60
N CYS A 458 31.15 -29.91 -33.60
CA CYS A 458 32.29 -29.26 -34.24
C CYS A 458 31.88 -27.96 -34.95
N ILE A 459 32.85 -27.06 -35.16
CA ILE A 459 32.68 -25.87 -36.00
C ILE A 459 32.18 -26.23 -37.41
N ASN A 460 31.45 -25.30 -38.03
CA ASN A 460 30.82 -25.51 -39.34
C ASN A 460 31.78 -26.11 -40.37
N PHE A 461 31.26 -27.09 -41.13
CA PHE A 461 31.98 -27.81 -42.20
C PHE A 461 33.15 -28.69 -41.74
N CYS A 462 33.32 -28.87 -40.43
CA CYS A 462 34.32 -29.76 -39.86
C CYS A 462 33.80 -31.19 -39.70
N LYS A 463 34.60 -32.17 -40.09
CA LYS A 463 34.32 -33.62 -39.95
C LYS A 463 34.84 -34.17 -38.64
N THR A 464 36.06 -33.82 -38.27
CA THR A 464 36.64 -34.16 -36.96
C THR A 464 37.29 -32.92 -36.36
N CYS A 465 37.02 -32.64 -35.09
CA CYS A 465 37.52 -31.47 -34.37
C CYS A 465 38.20 -31.87 -33.06
N GLU A 466 39.01 -30.96 -32.54
CA GLU A 466 39.52 -31.06 -31.17
C GLU A 466 38.48 -30.59 -30.16
N ASP A 467 37.88 -29.44 -30.46
CA ASP A 467 36.84 -28.76 -29.69
C ASP A 467 35.83 -28.10 -30.65
N ASP A 468 34.92 -27.28 -30.11
CA ASP A 468 33.89 -26.57 -30.88
C ASP A 468 34.45 -25.52 -31.86
N LYS A 469 35.75 -25.23 -31.85
CA LYS A 469 36.39 -24.14 -32.62
C LYS A 469 37.51 -24.62 -33.54
N THR A 470 38.19 -25.70 -33.20
CA THR A 470 39.42 -26.16 -33.81
C THR A 470 39.15 -27.40 -34.66
N CYS A 471 39.15 -27.23 -35.98
CA CYS A 471 38.94 -28.34 -36.89
C CYS A 471 40.24 -29.10 -37.18
N LYS A 472 40.19 -30.43 -37.14
CA LYS A 472 41.29 -31.32 -37.56
C LYS A 472 41.15 -31.73 -39.01
N THR A 473 39.94 -32.09 -39.44
CA THR A 473 39.65 -32.45 -40.84
C THR A 473 38.33 -31.86 -41.29
N CYS A 474 38.32 -31.27 -42.48
CA CYS A 474 37.10 -30.75 -43.08
C CYS A 474 36.22 -31.87 -43.62
N ALA A 475 34.91 -31.64 -43.65
CA ALA A 475 33.99 -32.47 -44.40
C ALA A 475 34.34 -32.46 -45.89
N ASP A 476 33.90 -33.50 -46.60
CA ASP A 476 34.20 -33.66 -48.01
C ASP A 476 33.69 -32.41 -48.78
N LYS A 477 34.49 -31.92 -49.74
CA LYS A 477 34.24 -30.71 -50.55
C LYS A 477 34.56 -29.35 -49.91
N TYR A 478 34.97 -29.30 -48.64
CA TYR A 478 35.47 -28.06 -48.03
C TYR A 478 37.00 -27.96 -48.07
N PHE A 479 37.54 -26.75 -47.86
CA PHE A 479 38.98 -26.47 -47.86
C PHE A 479 39.45 -26.17 -46.44
N PHE A 480 40.59 -26.72 -46.05
CA PHE A 480 41.18 -26.52 -44.73
C PHE A 480 42.11 -25.31 -44.74
N VAL A 481 41.87 -24.35 -43.86
CA VAL A 481 42.72 -23.16 -43.70
C VAL A 481 43.75 -23.44 -42.61
N GLU A 482 45.01 -23.58 -43.00
CA GLU A 482 46.06 -24.23 -42.19
C GLU A 482 46.38 -23.51 -40.88
N ASP A 483 46.38 -22.19 -40.89
CA ASP A 483 46.70 -21.32 -39.75
C ASP A 483 45.51 -21.14 -38.80
N THR A 484 44.31 -20.94 -39.34
CA THR A 484 43.09 -20.73 -38.54
C THR A 484 42.45 -22.04 -38.07
N LYS A 485 42.88 -23.20 -38.61
CA LYS A 485 42.30 -24.54 -38.34
C LYS A 485 40.80 -24.59 -38.60
N LYS A 486 40.33 -23.88 -39.64
CA LYS A 486 38.91 -23.79 -40.02
C LYS A 486 38.66 -24.34 -41.42
N CYS A 487 37.39 -24.62 -41.71
CA CYS A 487 36.95 -25.10 -43.00
C CYS A 487 36.16 -24.02 -43.73
N VAL A 488 36.48 -23.80 -45.01
CA VAL A 488 35.78 -22.85 -45.88
C VAL A 488 35.17 -23.57 -47.07
N LYS A 489 34.12 -22.96 -47.62
CA LYS A 489 33.35 -23.50 -48.73
C LYS A 489 33.87 -22.96 -50.06
N ASP A 490 33.76 -23.77 -51.11
CA ASP A 490 33.97 -23.43 -52.53
C ASP A 490 35.42 -23.13 -52.95
N LYS A 491 36.14 -22.20 -52.29
CA LYS A 491 37.54 -21.86 -52.60
C LYS A 491 38.28 -21.28 -51.39
N CYS A 492 39.61 -21.23 -51.48
CA CYS A 492 40.40 -20.51 -50.49
C CYS A 492 40.07 -19.00 -50.51
N PRO A 493 40.00 -18.35 -49.34
CA PRO A 493 39.74 -16.92 -49.25
C PRO A 493 40.93 -16.11 -49.79
N ASP A 494 40.70 -14.81 -50.01
CA ASP A 494 41.77 -13.86 -50.32
C ASP A 494 42.91 -13.98 -49.29
N ASN A 495 44.13 -13.69 -49.73
CA ASN A 495 45.40 -13.86 -49.00
C ASN A 495 45.85 -15.33 -48.83
N TYR A 496 45.17 -16.29 -49.46
CA TYR A 496 45.59 -17.69 -49.46
C TYR A 496 45.62 -18.25 -50.89
N PHE A 497 46.55 -19.17 -51.14
CA PHE A 497 46.58 -20.01 -52.32
C PHE A 497 46.24 -21.46 -51.96
N THR A 498 45.73 -22.20 -52.93
CA THR A 498 45.32 -23.59 -52.72
C THR A 498 46.46 -24.55 -53.04
N VAL A 499 46.83 -25.39 -52.08
CA VAL A 499 47.63 -26.60 -52.31
C VAL A 499 46.74 -27.80 -52.02
N GLU A 500 46.36 -28.52 -53.06
CA GLU A 500 45.33 -29.58 -53.03
C GLU A 500 43.98 -29.07 -52.49
N ARG A 501 43.70 -29.28 -51.20
CA ARG A 501 42.50 -28.80 -50.50
C ARG A 501 42.84 -28.00 -49.24
N THR A 502 44.09 -27.55 -49.13
CA THR A 502 44.59 -26.76 -48.02
C THR A 502 44.90 -25.35 -48.49
N CYS A 503 44.38 -24.36 -47.79
CA CYS A 503 44.64 -22.95 -48.01
C CYS A 503 45.89 -22.55 -47.24
N LYS A 504 46.94 -22.17 -47.97
CA LYS A 504 48.20 -21.66 -47.43
C LYS A 504 48.31 -20.17 -47.66
N ALA A 505 48.85 -19.44 -46.69
CA ALA A 505 48.90 -17.99 -46.75
C ALA A 505 49.84 -17.51 -47.87
N CYS A 506 49.43 -16.45 -48.58
CA CYS A 506 50.28 -15.68 -49.48
C CYS A 506 51.36 -14.91 -48.69
N ALA A 507 52.39 -14.41 -49.37
CA ALA A 507 53.33 -13.47 -48.78
C ALA A 507 52.61 -12.23 -48.21
N SER A 508 53.23 -11.62 -47.20
CA SER A 508 52.65 -10.49 -46.47
C SER A 508 52.21 -9.35 -47.41
N GLY A 509 50.98 -8.87 -47.22
CA GLY A 509 50.40 -7.79 -48.03
C GLY A 509 49.87 -8.23 -49.40
N CYS A 510 49.96 -9.51 -49.75
CA CYS A 510 49.42 -10.05 -50.98
C CYS A 510 47.98 -10.54 -50.82
N LYS A 511 47.07 -10.03 -51.66
CA LYS A 511 45.66 -10.42 -51.72
C LYS A 511 45.42 -11.65 -52.60
N THR A 512 46.11 -11.74 -53.74
CA THR A 512 45.93 -12.85 -54.69
C THR A 512 47.29 -13.38 -55.12
N CYS A 513 47.56 -14.64 -54.82
CA CYS A 513 48.78 -15.34 -55.21
C CYS A 513 48.46 -16.76 -55.71
N THR A 514 49.32 -17.28 -56.58
CA THR A 514 49.26 -18.69 -57.05
C THR A 514 50.20 -19.59 -56.26
N LYS A 515 51.24 -19.01 -55.67
CA LYS A 515 52.21 -19.58 -54.74
C LYS A 515 52.68 -18.46 -53.80
N ALA A 516 53.34 -18.81 -52.70
CA ALA A 516 53.67 -17.87 -51.62
C ALA A 516 54.25 -16.52 -52.09
N ASP A 517 55.23 -16.53 -53.01
CA ASP A 517 55.99 -15.34 -53.44
C ASP A 517 55.56 -14.75 -54.79
N ASP A 518 54.43 -15.16 -55.36
CA ASP A 518 53.96 -14.72 -56.69
C ASP A 518 52.69 -13.90 -56.54
N CYS A 519 52.86 -12.65 -56.10
CA CYS A 519 51.72 -11.78 -55.87
C CYS A 519 51.24 -11.12 -57.16
N SER A 520 49.97 -11.30 -57.45
CA SER A 520 49.28 -10.71 -58.61
C SER A 520 48.37 -9.53 -58.24
N ALA A 521 48.00 -9.40 -56.97
CA ALA A 521 47.21 -8.28 -56.46
C ALA A 521 47.49 -8.05 -54.98
N CYS A 522 47.66 -6.78 -54.59
CA CYS A 522 47.92 -6.40 -53.21
C CYS A 522 46.64 -6.18 -52.41
N VAL A 523 46.74 -6.31 -51.09
CA VAL A 523 45.69 -5.83 -50.19
C VAL A 523 45.58 -4.30 -50.31
N SER A 524 44.39 -3.75 -50.02
CA SER A 524 44.13 -2.32 -50.15
C SER A 524 45.17 -1.47 -49.42
N GLY A 525 45.70 -0.44 -50.10
CA GLY A 525 46.70 0.48 -49.55
C GLY A 525 48.17 0.13 -49.84
N LYS A 526 48.44 -1.01 -50.47
CA LYS A 526 49.77 -1.39 -50.98
C LYS A 526 49.83 -1.33 -52.50
N TYR A 527 51.03 -1.13 -53.04
CA TYR A 527 51.30 -1.06 -54.46
C TYR A 527 52.03 -2.33 -54.95
N LEU A 528 51.61 -2.85 -56.09
CA LEU A 528 52.27 -3.97 -56.76
C LEU A 528 53.44 -3.46 -57.62
N GLU A 529 54.65 -3.94 -57.32
CA GLU A 529 55.79 -3.79 -58.23
C GLU A 529 55.75 -4.92 -59.27
N GLU A 530 55.20 -4.64 -60.45
CA GLU A 530 54.86 -5.66 -61.48
C GLU A 530 56.05 -6.54 -61.88
N GLY A 531 57.27 -5.98 -61.91
CA GLY A 531 58.49 -6.74 -62.22
C GLY A 531 59.03 -7.60 -61.09
N LEU A 532 58.58 -7.38 -59.85
CA LEU A 532 59.06 -8.08 -58.65
C LEU A 532 57.98 -8.96 -57.99
N MET A 533 56.71 -8.87 -58.45
CA MET A 533 55.56 -9.63 -57.92
C MET A 533 55.40 -9.47 -56.40
N LYS A 534 55.71 -8.27 -55.89
CA LYS A 534 55.72 -7.94 -54.45
C LYS A 534 54.88 -6.72 -54.16
N CYS A 535 54.26 -6.73 -52.98
CA CYS A 535 53.44 -5.64 -52.47
C CYS A 535 54.23 -4.79 -51.49
N VAL A 536 54.38 -3.51 -51.82
CA VAL A 536 55.13 -2.54 -51.03
C VAL A 536 54.23 -1.39 -50.58
N ASP A 537 54.58 -0.72 -49.49
CA ASP A 537 53.82 0.43 -48.99
C ASP A 537 54.09 1.71 -49.81
N LYS A 538 55.24 1.79 -50.48
CA LYS A 538 55.65 2.88 -51.39
C LYS A 538 56.54 2.30 -52.50
N CYS A 539 56.43 2.82 -53.72
CA CYS A 539 57.29 2.40 -54.83
C CYS A 539 58.77 2.64 -54.51
N GLY A 540 59.59 1.59 -54.65
CA GLY A 540 61.02 1.64 -54.37
C GLY A 540 61.83 2.42 -55.42
N PRO A 541 63.15 2.60 -55.20
CA PRO A 541 64.05 3.22 -56.18
C PRO A 541 63.97 2.54 -57.55
N GLY A 542 63.98 3.33 -58.62
CA GLY A 542 63.80 2.83 -59.99
C GLY A 542 62.35 2.54 -60.38
N PHE A 543 61.36 2.79 -59.51
CA PHE A 543 59.93 2.71 -59.81
C PHE A 543 59.21 4.02 -59.45
N PHE A 544 58.14 4.32 -60.18
CA PHE A 544 57.23 5.43 -59.90
C PHE A 544 55.78 4.93 -59.75
N LYS A 545 54.95 5.72 -59.06
CA LYS A 545 53.53 5.40 -58.90
C LYS A 545 52.81 5.60 -60.23
N LYS A 546 52.38 4.50 -60.87
CA LYS A 546 51.57 4.54 -62.09
C LYS A 546 50.11 4.86 -61.80
N ASN A 547 49.56 4.23 -60.76
CA ASN A 547 48.20 4.42 -60.30
C ASN A 547 48.10 4.06 -58.80
N GLU A 548 46.89 4.03 -58.24
CA GLU A 548 46.65 3.72 -56.81
C GLU A 548 46.98 2.27 -56.41
N THR A 549 47.34 1.39 -57.35
CA THR A 549 47.56 -0.05 -57.08
C THR A 549 48.90 -0.58 -57.60
N ASN A 550 49.61 0.15 -58.47
CA ASN A 550 50.77 -0.36 -59.19
C ASN A 550 51.94 0.65 -59.22
N CYS A 551 53.14 0.11 -59.12
CA CYS A 551 54.40 0.80 -59.38
C CYS A 551 54.94 0.35 -60.75
N ASP A 552 55.36 1.31 -61.57
CA ASP A 552 55.95 1.05 -62.89
C ASP A 552 57.41 1.48 -62.91
N LYS A 553 58.23 0.86 -63.76
CA LYS A 553 59.68 1.07 -63.75
C LYS A 553 60.03 2.41 -64.43
N CYS A 554 61.00 3.14 -63.87
CA CYS A 554 61.59 4.31 -64.52
C CYS A 554 62.30 3.95 -65.83
N SER A 555 62.52 4.94 -66.69
CA SER A 555 63.33 4.77 -67.90
C SER A 555 64.74 4.25 -67.58
N GLU A 556 65.39 3.68 -68.59
CA GLU A 556 66.74 3.13 -68.41
C GLU A 556 67.70 4.16 -67.82
N LYS A 557 68.53 3.70 -66.87
CA LYS A 557 69.51 4.54 -66.15
C LYS A 557 68.89 5.68 -65.34
N CYS A 558 67.59 5.61 -65.06
CA CYS A 558 66.92 6.55 -64.18
C CYS A 558 66.68 5.96 -62.78
N ALA A 559 67.27 6.57 -61.75
CA ALA A 559 67.11 6.15 -60.35
C ALA A 559 65.81 6.67 -59.72
N LYS A 560 65.33 7.84 -60.18
CA LYS A 560 64.09 8.47 -59.72
C LYS A 560 63.41 9.19 -60.88
N CYS A 561 62.14 8.88 -61.08
CA CYS A 561 61.31 9.50 -62.10
C CYS A 561 59.92 9.79 -61.54
N SER A 562 59.27 10.80 -62.09
CA SER A 562 57.86 11.09 -61.80
C SER A 562 56.93 10.44 -62.82
N VAL A 563 57.43 10.22 -64.03
CA VAL A 563 56.81 9.45 -65.13
C VAL A 563 57.91 8.78 -65.94
N PHE A 564 57.59 7.76 -66.73
CA PHE A 564 58.56 6.99 -67.51
C PHE A 564 59.55 7.87 -68.33
N GLU A 565 59.07 8.92 -68.99
CA GLU A 565 59.87 9.76 -69.89
C GLU A 565 60.72 10.84 -69.20
N ILE A 566 60.43 11.16 -67.94
CA ILE A 566 61.08 12.25 -67.21
C ILE A 566 61.91 11.65 -66.08
N CYS A 567 63.23 11.70 -66.25
CA CYS A 567 64.13 11.33 -65.18
C CYS A 567 64.46 12.53 -64.29
N ASP A 568 64.15 12.42 -63.01
CA ASP A 568 64.47 13.43 -61.99
C ASP A 568 65.90 13.24 -61.47
N LYS A 569 66.39 12.00 -61.46
CA LYS A 569 67.75 11.67 -61.03
C LYS A 569 68.26 10.44 -61.77
N CYS A 570 69.40 10.59 -62.43
CA CYS A 570 70.12 9.48 -63.05
C CYS A 570 70.66 8.50 -62.01
N VAL A 571 70.85 7.24 -62.41
CA VAL A 571 71.71 6.32 -61.65
C VAL A 571 73.14 6.84 -61.67
N ASP A 572 73.90 6.52 -60.62
CA ASP A 572 75.29 7.00 -60.49
C ASP A 572 76.11 6.63 -61.74
N GLY A 573 76.79 7.63 -62.32
CA GLY A 573 77.61 7.49 -63.53
C GLY A 573 76.93 7.81 -64.87
N ALA A 574 75.63 8.16 -64.89
CA ALA A 574 74.96 8.66 -66.09
C ALA A 574 74.73 10.19 -66.03
N ILE A 575 74.79 10.85 -67.19
CA ILE A 575 74.76 12.31 -67.34
C ILE A 575 73.35 12.77 -67.70
N MET A 576 72.84 13.80 -67.03
CA MET A 576 71.52 14.36 -67.30
C MET A 576 71.55 15.25 -68.55
N ASN A 577 70.83 14.85 -69.59
CA ASN A 577 70.54 15.68 -70.76
C ASN A 577 69.05 16.02 -70.78
N GLU A 578 68.74 17.24 -70.35
CA GLU A 578 67.38 17.72 -70.11
C GLU A 578 66.61 16.81 -69.14
N ASN A 579 65.77 15.91 -69.64
CA ASN A 579 64.93 14.99 -68.84
C ASN A 579 65.33 13.51 -69.00
N LYS A 580 66.45 13.21 -69.66
CA LYS A 580 66.93 11.85 -69.92
C LYS A 580 68.36 11.66 -69.46
N CYS A 581 68.68 10.47 -69.02
CA CYS A 581 70.03 10.09 -68.63
C CYS A 581 70.74 9.45 -69.82
N VAL A 582 71.87 10.02 -70.20
CA VAL A 582 72.71 9.58 -71.32
C VAL A 582 74.12 9.25 -70.82
N GLU A 583 74.87 8.46 -71.59
CA GLU A 583 76.28 8.18 -71.25
C GLU A 583 77.25 9.25 -71.76
N LYS A 584 76.87 10.00 -72.80
CA LYS A 584 77.69 11.05 -73.40
C LYS A 584 76.81 12.18 -73.92
N CYS A 585 77.28 13.42 -73.76
CA CYS A 585 76.54 14.59 -74.24
C CYS A 585 76.47 14.66 -75.78
N PRO A 586 75.33 15.12 -76.34
CA PRO A 586 75.14 15.24 -77.78
C PRO A 586 76.07 16.29 -78.42
N GLU A 587 76.26 16.22 -79.74
CA GLU A 587 77.12 17.16 -80.47
C GLU A 587 76.71 18.62 -80.24
N GLY A 588 77.70 19.51 -80.08
CA GLY A 588 77.47 20.91 -79.71
C GLY A 588 77.21 21.14 -78.21
N SER A 589 77.39 20.12 -77.37
CA SER A 589 77.36 20.21 -75.91
C SER A 589 78.48 19.40 -75.26
N PHE A 590 78.84 19.77 -74.03
CA PHE A 590 79.87 19.12 -73.21
C PHE A 590 79.32 18.80 -71.82
N GLU A 591 79.97 17.89 -71.12
CA GLU A 591 79.59 17.56 -69.75
C GLU A 591 80.09 18.64 -68.78
N TYR A 592 79.18 19.17 -67.97
CA TYR A 592 79.47 20.09 -66.89
C TYR A 592 78.50 19.81 -65.73
N ASP A 593 79.04 19.47 -64.56
CA ASP A 593 78.27 19.18 -63.32
C ASP A 593 77.17 18.10 -63.52
N GLU A 594 77.59 16.93 -64.04
CA GLU A 594 76.72 15.78 -64.37
C GLU A 594 75.54 16.11 -65.30
N LYS A 595 75.65 17.21 -66.06
CA LYS A 595 74.66 17.70 -67.03
C LYS A 595 75.31 18.05 -68.36
N CYS A 596 74.53 17.99 -69.43
CA CYS A 596 74.97 18.47 -70.74
C CYS A 596 74.75 19.98 -70.88
N ALA A 597 75.84 20.73 -71.03
CA ALA A 597 75.86 22.17 -71.26
C ALA A 597 76.21 22.50 -72.72
N LYS A 598 75.51 23.48 -73.32
CA LYS A 598 75.73 23.87 -74.73
C LYS A 598 77.04 24.64 -74.91
N CYS A 599 77.72 24.39 -76.03
CA CYS A 599 78.89 25.17 -76.47
C CYS A 599 78.51 26.63 -76.78
N LYS A 600 79.45 27.57 -76.56
CA LYS A 600 79.33 28.98 -77.00
C LYS A 600 79.68 29.10 -78.49
N GLU A 601 79.40 30.26 -79.08
CA GLU A 601 79.75 30.54 -80.48
C GLU A 601 81.28 30.46 -80.70
N PRO A 602 81.77 29.83 -81.79
CA PRO A 602 83.20 29.55 -82.00
C PRO A 602 84.11 30.79 -81.95
N SER A 603 83.60 31.97 -82.29
CA SER A 603 84.34 33.24 -82.24
C SER A 603 84.62 33.74 -80.82
N GLN A 604 83.97 33.15 -79.80
CA GLN A 604 84.13 33.55 -78.40
C GLN A 604 85.26 32.82 -77.67
N TYR A 605 85.93 31.88 -78.35
CA TYR A 605 87.03 31.12 -77.77
C TYR A 605 88.40 31.71 -78.20
N GLN A 606 89.28 31.99 -77.23
CA GLN A 606 90.66 32.41 -77.51
C GLN A 606 91.49 31.23 -78.03
N LYS A 607 92.36 31.48 -79.01
CA LYS A 607 93.32 30.49 -79.54
C LYS A 607 94.76 30.86 -79.18
N PRO A 608 95.62 29.89 -78.80
CA PRO A 608 95.32 28.46 -78.61
C PRO A 608 94.40 28.20 -77.39
N CYS A 609 93.58 27.15 -77.47
CA CYS A 609 92.63 26.79 -76.41
C CYS A 609 93.34 26.52 -75.08
N THR A 610 92.73 26.95 -73.96
CA THR A 610 93.28 26.77 -72.61
C THR A 610 92.40 25.92 -71.68
N ASP A 611 91.23 25.47 -72.14
CA ASP A 611 90.32 24.63 -71.37
C ASP A 611 89.59 23.59 -72.24
N VAL A 612 89.00 22.59 -71.56
CA VAL A 612 88.30 21.45 -72.16
C VAL A 612 87.04 21.90 -72.91
N GLU A 613 86.39 22.97 -72.46
CA GLU A 613 85.25 23.57 -73.16
C GLU A 613 85.68 24.03 -74.57
N CYS A 614 86.76 24.80 -74.67
CA CYS A 614 87.33 25.29 -75.92
C CYS A 614 87.78 24.14 -76.84
N GLU A 615 88.45 23.12 -76.30
CA GLU A 615 88.91 21.97 -77.08
C GLU A 615 87.76 21.19 -77.70
N ILE A 616 86.70 20.90 -76.95
CA ILE A 616 85.52 20.16 -77.44
C ILE A 616 84.71 21.02 -78.41
N CYS A 617 84.50 22.30 -78.11
CA CYS A 617 83.58 23.16 -78.85
C CYS A 617 84.17 23.81 -80.12
N THR A 618 85.50 23.85 -80.30
CA THR A 618 86.14 24.46 -81.50
C THR A 618 86.73 23.48 -82.51
N ALA A 619 86.76 22.18 -82.19
CA ALA A 619 87.33 21.11 -83.02
C ALA A 619 86.57 20.84 -84.35
N SER A 620 85.37 21.40 -84.54
CA SER A 620 84.47 21.15 -85.69
C SER A 620 84.69 22.05 -86.92
N SER A 621 85.60 23.04 -86.89
CA SER A 621 85.86 23.96 -88.02
C SER A 621 87.06 23.60 -88.93
N SER A 622 87.86 22.60 -88.58
CA SER A 622 89.09 22.23 -89.32
C SER A 622 88.89 21.13 -90.38
N TYR A 623 87.72 20.46 -90.40
CA TYR A 623 87.40 19.40 -91.36
C TYR A 623 86.83 19.90 -92.70
N ALA A 624 86.34 21.15 -92.79
CA ALA A 624 85.72 21.68 -94.00
C ALA A 624 86.71 22.14 -95.10
N ILE A 625 87.98 22.38 -94.77
CA ILE A 625 88.99 22.91 -95.73
C ILE A 625 89.82 21.80 -96.38
N LEU A 626 89.96 20.63 -95.74
CA LEU A 626 90.72 19.49 -96.28
C LEU A 626 89.91 18.58 -97.23
N VAL A 627 88.58 18.59 -97.14
CA VAL A 627 87.70 17.78 -98.01
C VAL A 627 87.58 18.38 -99.43
N LEU A 628 87.83 19.68 -99.61
CA LEU A 628 87.82 20.35 -100.93
C LEU A 628 89.06 20.06 -101.79
N PHE A 629 90.21 19.72 -101.20
CA PHE A 629 91.42 19.31 -101.96
C PHE A 629 91.41 17.82 -102.36
N ALA A 630 90.74 16.96 -101.59
CA ALA A 630 90.68 15.52 -101.88
C ALA A 630 89.72 15.16 -103.04
N LEU A 631 88.74 16.02 -103.35
CA LEU A 631 87.78 15.80 -104.44
C LEU A 631 88.26 16.27 -105.83
N ALA A 632 89.35 17.05 -105.93
CA ALA A 632 89.89 17.53 -107.21
C ALA A 632 90.91 16.56 -107.86
N LEU A 633 91.51 15.63 -107.12
CA LEU A 633 92.49 14.67 -107.65
C LEU A 633 91.87 13.36 -108.17
N ILE A 634 90.57 13.13 -107.92
CA ILE A 634 89.84 11.94 -108.42
C ILE A 634 89.37 12.13 -109.89
N LEU A 635 89.64 13.27 -110.53
CA LEU A 635 89.35 13.54 -111.95
C LEU A 635 90.57 13.43 -112.89
N LEU A 636 91.70 12.91 -112.42
CA LEU A 636 92.89 12.62 -113.23
C LEU A 636 93.48 11.26 -112.87
N PHE A 637 92.72 10.16 -113.07
CA PHE A 637 93.19 8.82 -113.46
C PHE A 637 92.03 7.95 -113.92
#